data_AF-A0A351BW28-F1
#
_entry.id   AF-A0A351BW28-F1
#
_cell.length_a   1.000
_cell.length_b   1.000
_cell.length_c   1.000
_cell.angle_alpha   90.00
_cell.angle_beta   90.00
_cell.angle_gamma   90.00
#
_symmetry.space_group_name_H-M   'P 1'
#
loop_
_entity.id
_entity.type
_entity.pdbx_description
1 polymer ?
#
loop_
_entity_poly.entity_id
_entity_poly.type
_entity_poly.pdbx_seq_one_letter_code
_entity_poly.pdbx_strand_id
1 'polypeptide(L)'
;MSDTAKKSSLKISKEDLKKESEKFTDLPFWNTYFYSSGLLKKRMEEIIPSYLENGRKYKVLDYGCGVRPYEYIFEKFTDTYTGIDV
;
A
#
# COMPACT_ATOMS: atom_id res chain seq x y z
N MET A 1 40.15 13.51 26.79
CA MET A 1 38.95 13.89 27.58
C MET A 1 37.92 14.38 26.57
N SER A 2 37.23 13.44 25.93
CA SER A 2 35.86 12.97 26.23
C SER A 2 34.79 13.97 25.79
N ASP A 3 34.02 13.54 24.77
CA ASP A 3 32.57 13.62 24.62
C ASP A 3 31.88 14.78 25.37
N THR A 4 31.03 15.60 24.75
CA THR A 4 29.82 15.14 24.07
C THR A 4 29.24 16.35 23.35
N ALA A 5 29.07 16.26 22.03
CA ALA A 5 28.20 17.20 21.32
C ALA A 5 26.78 17.03 21.89
N LYS A 6 26.34 18.00 22.70
CA LYS A 6 24.96 18.14 23.17
C LYS A 6 24.04 18.17 21.95
N LYS A 7 23.47 17.02 21.58
CA LYS A 7 22.23 16.95 20.80
C LYS A 7 21.16 17.66 21.62
N SER A 8 20.93 18.94 21.34
CA SER A 8 19.74 19.60 21.86
C SER A 8 18.54 18.88 21.25
N SER A 9 17.79 18.13 22.07
CA SER A 9 16.44 17.74 21.70
C SER A 9 15.62 19.03 21.63
N LEU A 10 15.58 19.66 20.46
CA LEU A 10 14.64 20.73 20.17
C LEU A 10 13.26 20.16 20.46
N LYS A 11 12.60 20.64 21.51
CA LYS A 11 11.20 20.32 21.80
C LYS A 11 10.38 20.98 20.70
N ILE A 12 10.07 20.23 19.67
CA ILE A 12 9.15 20.64 18.61
C ILE A 12 7.79 20.90 19.26
N SER A 13 7.19 22.06 19.00
CA SER A 13 5.86 22.39 19.53
C SER A 13 4.77 21.56 18.83
N LYS A 14 3.59 21.44 19.44
CA LYS A 14 2.45 20.73 18.80
C LYS A 14 2.04 21.42 17.51
N GLU A 15 2.13 22.75 17.48
CA GLU A 15 1.80 23.58 16.33
C GLU A 15 2.80 23.37 15.18
N ASP A 16 4.09 23.20 15.48
CA ASP A 16 5.11 22.88 14.49
C ASP A 16 4.91 21.47 13.93
N LEU A 17 4.63 20.48 14.79
CA LEU A 17 4.29 19.12 14.36
C LEU A 17 3.05 19.09 13.46
N LYS A 18 2.03 19.90 13.78
CA LYS A 18 0.81 19.99 12.96
C LYS A 18 1.13 20.55 11.57
N LYS A 19 1.89 21.64 11.48
CA LYS A 19 2.32 22.23 10.20
C LYS A 19 3.18 21.27 9.37
N GLU A 20 4.07 20.51 10.01
CA GLU A 20 4.87 19.48 9.33
C GLU A 20 3.99 18.34 8.81
N SER A 21 2.98 17.91 9.58
CA SER A 21 2.05 16.86 9.16
C SER A 21 1.21 17.26 7.94
N GLU A 22 0.76 18.52 7.88
CA GLU A 22 -0.01 19.06 6.75
C GLU A 22 0.82 19.06 5.46
N LYS A 23 2.12 19.40 5.54
CA LYS A 23 3.06 19.28 4.41
C LYS A 23 3.33 17.84 4.00
N PHE A 24 3.34 16.90 4.95
CA PHE A 24 3.48 15.48 4.66
C PHE A 24 2.24 14.91 3.94
N THR A 25 1.05 15.46 4.18
CA THR A 25 -0.16 15.05 3.46
C THR A 25 -0.29 15.68 2.08
N ASP A 26 0.48 16.73 1.78
CA ASP A 26 0.54 17.41 0.48
C ASP A 26 1.55 16.74 -0.47
N LEU A 27 1.52 15.41 -0.52
CA LEU A 27 2.36 14.64 -1.43
C LEU A 27 1.78 14.67 -2.84
N PRO A 28 2.63 14.61 -3.89
CA PRO A 28 2.17 14.45 -5.26
C PRO A 28 1.20 13.27 -5.35
N PHE A 29 0.12 13.43 -6.12
CA PHE A 29 -0.93 12.41 -6.27
C PHE A 29 -0.36 11.01 -6.56
N TRP A 30 0.69 10.93 -7.39
CA TRP A 30 1.38 9.69 -7.72
C TRP A 30 2.01 8.99 -6.51
N ASN A 31 2.54 9.74 -5.55
CA ASN A 31 3.13 9.18 -4.33
C ASN A 31 2.04 8.61 -3.43
N THR A 32 0.91 9.31 -3.31
CA THR A 32 -0.26 8.86 -2.54
C THR A 32 -0.89 7.63 -3.18
N TYR A 33 -1.04 7.63 -4.51
CA TYR A 33 -1.54 6.48 -5.27
C TYR A 33 -0.64 5.27 -5.04
N PHE A 34 0.67 5.39 -5.29
CA PHE A 34 1.63 4.29 -5.11
C PHE A 34 1.62 3.73 -3.68
N TYR A 35 1.60 4.62 -2.68
CA TYR A 35 1.52 4.21 -1.27
C TYR A 35 0.21 3.45 -0.98
N SER A 36 -0.93 3.99 -1.41
CA SER A 36 -2.24 3.36 -1.19
C SER A 36 -2.37 2.01 -1.90
N SER A 37 -1.86 1.89 -3.14
CA SER A 37 -1.82 0.65 -3.91
C SER A 37 -0.93 -0.41 -3.24
N GLY A 38 0.19 0.01 -2.64
CA GLY A 38 1.07 -0.86 -1.87
C GLY A 38 0.42 -1.39 -0.58
N LEU A 39 -0.30 -0.54 0.15
CA LEU A 39 -1.07 -0.96 1.32
C LEU A 39 -2.22 -1.90 0.94
N LEU A 40 -2.94 -1.58 -0.15
CA LEU A 40 -4.01 -2.43 -0.68
C LEU A 40 -3.45 -3.81 -1.07
N LYS A 41 -2.34 -3.85 -1.79
CA LYS A 41 -1.64 -5.09 -2.17
C LYS A 41 -1.42 -5.98 -0.96
N LYS A 42 -0.75 -5.44 0.07
CA LYS A 42 -0.44 -6.18 1.30
C LYS A 42 -1.70 -6.70 1.97
N ARG A 43 -2.75 -5.87 2.02
CA ARG A 43 -4.01 -6.28 2.64
C ARG A 43 -4.70 -7.40 1.85
N MET A 44 -4.66 -7.34 0.51
CA MET A 44 -5.22 -8.38 -0.34
C MET A 44 -4.47 -9.71 -0.18
N GLU A 45 -3.14 -9.69 -0.12
CA GLU A 45 -2.32 -10.89 0.14
C GLU A 45 -2.72 -11.58 1.44
N GLU A 46 -2.99 -10.80 2.49
CA GLU A 46 -3.39 -11.33 3.80
C GLU A 46 -4.78 -11.94 3.80
N ILE A 47 -5.75 -11.30 3.14
CA ILE A 47 -7.17 -11.64 3.33
C ILE A 47 -7.75 -12.51 2.23
N ILE A 48 -7.38 -12.28 0.97
CA ILE A 48 -8.02 -12.92 -0.19
C ILE A 48 -7.96 -14.45 -0.09
N PRO A 49 -6.82 -15.09 0.27
CA PRO A 49 -6.77 -16.54 0.38
C PRO A 49 -7.77 -17.12 1.38
N SER A 50 -8.16 -16.38 2.43
CA SER A 50 -9.15 -16.85 3.42
C SER A 50 -10.60 -16.82 2.94
N TYR A 51 -10.89 -16.05 1.89
CA TYR A 51 -12.23 -15.96 1.29
C TYR A 51 -12.44 -16.96 0.15
N LEU A 52 -11.40 -17.67 -0.27
CA LEU A 52 -11.42 -18.60 -1.39
C LEU A 52 -11.36 -20.03 -0.87
N GLU A 53 -12.18 -20.89 -1.44
CA GLU A 53 -12.23 -22.30 -1.06
C GLU A 53 -11.01 -23.05 -1.64
N ASN A 54 -10.31 -23.81 -0.80
CA ASN A 54 -9.20 -24.64 -1.24
C ASN A 54 -9.66 -25.66 -2.29
N GLY A 55 -8.93 -25.75 -3.41
CA GLY A 55 -9.22 -26.66 -4.52
C GLY A 55 -10.29 -26.16 -5.50
N ARG A 56 -10.98 -25.05 -5.19
CA ARG A 56 -11.92 -24.40 -6.12
C ARG A 56 -11.18 -23.41 -7.01
N LYS A 57 -11.52 -23.42 -8.30
CA LYS A 57 -11.01 -22.48 -9.29
C LYS A 57 -12.07 -21.41 -9.62
N TYR A 58 -11.63 -20.16 -9.78
CA TYR A 58 -12.48 -18.99 -9.96
C TYR A 58 -12.10 -18.22 -11.23
N LYS A 59 -13.10 -17.55 -11.82
CA LYS A 59 -12.89 -16.56 -12.88
C LYS A 59 -12.77 -15.20 -12.21
N VAL A 60 -11.60 -14.58 -12.34
CA VAL A 60 -11.27 -13.28 -11.74
C VAL A 60 -11.45 -12.19 -12.79
N LEU A 61 -12.14 -11.13 -12.40
CA LEU A 61 -12.35 -9.94 -13.21
C LEU A 61 -11.75 -8.75 -12.47
N ASP A 62 -10.70 -8.15 -13.04
CA ASP A 62 -9.94 -7.05 -12.44
C ASP A 62 -10.18 -5.76 -13.23
N TYR A 63 -10.92 -4.83 -12.64
CA TYR A 63 -11.24 -3.53 -13.23
C TYR A 63 -10.22 -2.48 -12.82
N GLY A 64 -9.73 -1.69 -13.77
CA GLY A 64 -8.62 -0.76 -13.54
C GLY A 64 -7.32 -1.52 -13.28
N CYS A 65 -7.11 -2.63 -14.00
CA CYS A 65 -6.02 -3.55 -13.70
C CYS A 65 -4.62 -2.96 -13.94
N GLY A 66 -4.49 -1.94 -14.79
CA GLY A 66 -3.21 -1.36 -15.20
C GLY A 66 -2.20 -2.43 -15.60
N VAL A 67 -1.08 -2.51 -14.86
CA VAL A 67 0.00 -3.51 -15.05
C VAL A 67 -0.27 -4.86 -14.35
N ARG A 68 -1.48 -5.08 -13.82
CA ARG A 68 -1.94 -6.27 -13.09
C ARG A 68 -1.12 -6.60 -11.84
N PRO A 69 -0.95 -5.64 -10.91
CA PRO A 69 -0.08 -5.82 -9.75
C PRO A 69 -0.59 -6.87 -8.73
N TYR A 70 -1.83 -7.33 -8.86
CA TYR A 70 -2.50 -8.23 -7.92
C TYR A 70 -2.72 -9.66 -8.45
N GLU A 71 -2.43 -9.92 -9.72
CA GLU A 71 -2.76 -11.19 -10.39
C GLU A 71 -2.19 -12.41 -9.66
N TYR A 72 -0.92 -12.35 -9.22
CA TYR A 72 -0.25 -13.46 -8.53
C TYR A 72 -0.93 -13.89 -7.22
N ILE A 73 -1.69 -12.99 -6.57
CA ILE A 73 -2.41 -13.31 -5.32
C ILE A 73 -3.45 -14.42 -5.59
N PHE A 74 -3.98 -14.46 -6.81
CA PHE A 74 -5.02 -15.40 -7.20
C PHE A 74 -4.49 -16.64 -7.91
N GLU A 75 -3.18 -16.77 -8.18
CA GLU A 75 -2.60 -17.81 -9.04
C GLU A 75 -3.06 -19.24 -8.67
N LYS A 76 -3.09 -19.55 -7.36
CA LYS A 76 -3.53 -20.86 -6.86
C LYS A 76 -5.02 -21.12 -7.02
N PHE A 77 -5.83 -20.07 -7.10
CA PHE A 77 -7.29 -20.12 -7.10
C PHE A 77 -7.90 -19.78 -8.47
N THR A 78 -7.08 -19.37 -9.44
CA THR A 78 -7.59 -18.85 -10.72
C THR A 78 -7.75 -19.96 -11.76
N ASP A 79 -8.90 -19.95 -12.43
CA ASP A 79 -9.17 -20.60 -13.71
C ASP A 79 -8.83 -19.65 -14.87
N THR A 80 -9.36 -18.42 -14.79
CA THR A 80 -9.13 -17.36 -15.78
C THR A 80 -9.01 -16.02 -15.06
N TYR A 81 -8.04 -15.20 -15.46
CA TYR A 81 -7.89 -13.81 -15.01
C TYR A 81 -8.14 -12.85 -16.18
N THR A 82 -9.16 -12.00 -16.05
CA THR A 82 -9.52 -11.02 -17.08
C THR A 82 -9.33 -9.62 -16.53
N GLY A 83 -8.37 -8.88 -17.07
CA GLY A 83 -8.17 -7.47 -16.77
C GLY A 83 -8.97 -6.58 -17.72
N ILE A 84 -9.62 -5.55 -17.18
CA ILE A 84 -10.29 -4.48 -17.93
C ILE A 84 -9.72 -3.15 -17.47
N ASP A 85 -9.17 -2.35 -18.38
CA ASP A 85 -8.66 -1.00 -18.12
C ASP A 85 -9.04 -0.07 -19.29
N VAL A 86 -8.97 1.25 -19.10
CA VAL A 86 -9.42 2.27 -20.05
C VAL A 86 -8.34 2.70 -21.04
#